data_AF-A0A937ET94-F1
#
_entry.id   AF-A0A937ET94-F1
#
_cell.length_a   1.000
_cell.length_b   1.000
_cell.length_c   1.000
_cell.angle_alpha   90.00
_cell.angle_beta   90.00
_cell.angle_gamma   90.00
#
_symmetry.space_group_name_H-M   'P 1'
#
loop_
_entity.id
_entity.type
_entity.pdbx_description
1 polymer ?
#
loop_
_entity_poly.entity_id
_entity_poly.type
_entity_poly.pdbx_seq_one_letter_code
_entity_poly.pdbx_strand_id
1 'polypeptide(L)'
;MNTLDDLVLIQKFIRGETTLLANQRLRVESVFDSIQLLAKRGGLIATIKQSSEGLAVLLRRDSDYYGLVHQCLLDRSFMPTGVIDASGFEQYCLCRVPAGYKLNCTEARALWKEWWMSARHGNRSSIQTNLLIFTRNTWYPIREIACNQGTVFISTLVTEVMLQGTDQVIWLSRLPGEALDAARSFSQNPAAAPTVQYTYDKLGRPTVVRSTAPDRPEAVGSHHPAALPKQVDDSEAGISTAALRPDLRQVVKMRHGKLYITTAVGEIVVQGGNLQFWLQESCPNLIG
;
A
#
# COMPACT_ATOMS: atom_id res chain seq x y z
N MET A 1 16.88 31.34 -25.02
CA MET A 1 16.37 31.38 -23.63
C MET A 1 15.52 30.13 -23.42
N ASN A 2 15.98 29.16 -22.62
CA ASN A 2 15.28 27.89 -22.43
C ASN A 2 14.02 28.12 -21.58
N THR A 3 12.86 28.14 -22.22
CA THR A 3 11.56 28.10 -21.54
C THR A 3 11.42 26.75 -20.85
N LEU A 4 11.49 26.73 -19.53
CA LEU A 4 11.27 25.53 -18.73
C LEU A 4 9.80 25.08 -18.91
N ASP A 5 9.60 23.89 -19.45
CA ASP A 5 8.27 23.33 -19.70
C ASP A 5 7.49 23.10 -18.38
N ASP A 6 6.16 23.17 -18.44
CA ASP A 6 5.25 23.03 -17.29
C ASP A 6 5.47 21.66 -16.62
N LEU A 7 5.61 20.60 -17.43
CA LEU A 7 5.88 19.24 -16.95
C LEU A 7 7.22 19.16 -16.19
N VAL A 8 8.28 19.77 -16.72
CA VAL A 8 9.61 19.75 -16.10
C VAL A 8 9.58 20.49 -14.76
N LEU A 9 8.90 21.64 -14.70
CA LEU A 9 8.76 22.40 -13.47
C LEU A 9 7.95 21.64 -12.41
N ILE A 10 6.88 20.94 -12.80
CA ILE A 10 6.07 20.09 -11.90
C ILE A 10 6.88 18.88 -11.40
N GLN A 11 7.67 18.25 -12.25
CA GLN A 11 8.55 17.15 -11.82
C GLN A 11 9.62 17.63 -10.83
N LYS A 12 10.18 18.83 -11.02
CA LYS A 12 11.12 19.44 -10.08
C LYS A 12 10.45 19.79 -8.75
N PHE A 13 9.23 20.32 -8.80
CA PHE A 13 8.39 20.53 -7.62
C PHE A 13 8.21 19.22 -6.82
N ILE A 14 7.79 18.12 -7.46
CA ILE A 14 7.54 16.84 -6.77
C ILE A 14 8.83 16.20 -6.25
N ARG A 15 9.99 16.50 -6.86
CA ARG A 15 11.31 16.12 -6.31
C ARG A 15 11.65 16.84 -5.01
N GLY A 16 10.91 17.90 -4.67
CA GLY A 16 11.22 18.77 -3.54
C GLY A 16 12.39 19.72 -3.84
N GLU A 17 12.61 20.09 -5.11
CA GLU A 17 13.59 21.15 -5.41
C GLU A 17 13.12 22.46 -4.77
N THR A 18 13.90 22.95 -3.80
CA THR A 18 13.61 24.15 -2.99
C THR A 18 14.04 25.45 -3.66
N THR A 19 14.69 25.36 -4.82
CA THR A 19 15.09 26.55 -5.58
C THR A 19 13.87 27.23 -6.16
N LEU A 20 13.87 28.58 -6.16
CA LEU A 20 12.83 29.36 -6.82
C LEU A 20 12.89 29.08 -8.32
N LEU A 21 11.91 28.32 -8.81
CA LEU A 21 11.79 27.93 -10.22
C LEU A 21 10.52 28.55 -10.76
N ALA A 22 10.60 29.20 -11.92
CA ALA A 22 9.43 29.77 -12.57
C ALA A 22 9.51 29.61 -14.08
N ASN A 23 8.35 29.45 -14.71
CA ASN A 23 8.21 29.55 -16.15
C ASN A 23 7.12 30.59 -16.48
N GLN A 24 6.57 30.56 -17.70
CA GLN A 24 5.56 31.54 -18.11
C GLN A 24 4.24 31.42 -17.35
N ARG A 25 3.90 30.24 -16.82
CA ARG A 25 2.57 29.93 -16.25
C ARG A 25 2.61 29.53 -14.78
N LEU A 26 3.69 28.88 -14.37
CA LEU A 26 3.88 28.28 -13.05
C LEU A 26 5.09 28.87 -12.34
N ARG A 27 5.06 28.78 -11.01
CA ARG A 27 6.20 29.06 -10.13
C ARG A 27 6.20 28.10 -8.94
N VAL A 28 7.40 27.75 -8.50
CA VAL A 28 7.66 26.98 -7.29
C VAL A 28 8.29 27.92 -6.28
N GLU A 29 7.71 27.96 -5.09
CA GLU A 29 8.18 28.79 -3.98
C GLU A 29 8.37 27.91 -2.74
N SER A 30 9.48 28.10 -2.02
CA SER A 30 9.65 27.50 -0.69
C SER A 30 9.16 28.49 0.35
N VAL A 31 8.22 28.06 1.19
CA VAL A 31 7.58 28.88 2.22
C VAL A 31 7.65 28.10 3.54
N PHE A 32 8.52 28.55 4.45
CA PHE A 32 8.86 27.84 5.69
C PHE A 32 9.26 26.37 5.41
N ASP A 33 8.57 25.41 6.01
CA ASP A 33 8.81 23.97 5.88
C ASP A 33 7.97 23.33 4.76
N SER A 34 7.55 24.15 3.79
CA SER A 34 6.73 23.70 2.67
C SER A 34 7.24 24.21 1.33
N ILE A 35 6.95 23.45 0.29
CA ILE A 35 7.19 23.84 -1.10
C ILE A 35 5.82 23.98 -1.75
N GLN A 36 5.58 25.10 -2.39
CA GLN A 36 4.31 25.46 -3.01
C GLN A 36 4.48 25.56 -4.53
N LEU A 37 3.54 24.97 -5.25
CA LEU A 37 3.37 25.12 -6.69
C LEU A 37 2.20 26.08 -6.93
N LEU A 38 2.46 27.19 -7.62
CA LEU A 38 1.47 28.24 -7.85
C LEU A 38 1.30 28.50 -9.35
N ALA A 39 0.07 28.69 -9.79
CA ALA A 39 -0.23 29.29 -11.07
C ALA A 39 -0.05 30.81 -10.96
N LYS A 40 0.63 31.44 -11.93
CA LYS A 40 0.75 32.91 -11.98
C LYS A 40 -0.59 33.63 -12.10
N ARG A 41 -1.62 32.96 -12.62
CA ARG A 41 -2.98 33.51 -12.81
C ARG A 41 -4.08 32.78 -12.01
N GLY A 42 -3.74 31.78 -11.20
CA GLY A 42 -4.73 30.85 -10.62
C GLY A 42 -4.51 30.49 -9.15
N GLY A 43 -3.55 31.11 -8.48
CA GLY A 43 -3.27 30.84 -7.07
C GLY A 43 -2.58 29.50 -6.82
N LEU A 44 -2.72 28.98 -5.60
CA LEU A 44 -2.05 27.76 -5.15
C LEU A 44 -2.63 26.52 -5.84
N ILE A 45 -1.75 25.71 -6.44
CA ILE A 45 -2.09 24.44 -7.10
C ILE A 45 -1.80 23.28 -6.15
N ALA A 46 -0.60 23.24 -5.59
CA ALA A 46 -0.18 22.14 -4.73
C ALA A 46 0.81 22.59 -3.67
N THR A 47 0.87 21.89 -2.55
CA THR A 47 1.86 22.11 -1.48
C THR A 47 2.44 20.78 -1.03
N ILE A 48 3.77 20.69 -0.98
CA ILE A 48 4.48 19.60 -0.31
C ILE A 48 4.75 20.05 1.12
N LYS A 49 4.35 19.24 2.09
CA LYS A 49 4.64 19.44 3.51
C LYS A 49 5.36 18.21 4.05
N GLN A 50 6.40 18.45 4.82
CA GLN A 50 7.02 17.40 5.61
C GLN A 50 6.35 17.38 6.99
N SER A 51 5.66 16.28 7.31
CA SER A 51 5.03 16.03 8.60
C SER A 51 5.82 14.99 9.38
N SER A 52 5.54 14.85 10.68
CA SER A 52 6.00 13.74 11.52
C SER A 52 5.60 12.37 10.94
N GLU A 53 4.48 12.30 10.23
CA GLU A 53 3.96 11.08 9.60
C GLU A 53 4.55 10.81 8.20
N GLY A 54 5.44 11.67 7.72
CA GLY A 54 6.09 11.56 6.41
C GLY A 54 5.81 12.74 5.49
N LEU A 55 6.15 12.56 4.22
CA LEU A 55 6.00 13.59 3.19
C LEU A 55 4.61 13.50 2.57
N ALA A 56 3.84 14.58 2.73
CA ALA A 56 2.48 14.70 2.23
C ALA A 56 2.40 15.79 1.16
N VAL A 57 1.56 15.58 0.15
CA VAL A 57 1.28 16.57 -0.89
C VAL A 57 -0.21 16.91 -0.84
N LEU A 58 -0.53 18.18 -0.75
CA LEU A 58 -1.89 18.70 -0.84
C LEU A 58 -2.09 19.23 -2.25
N LEU A 59 -2.99 18.64 -3.03
CA LEU A 59 -3.27 19.00 -4.41
C LEU A 59 -4.69 19.56 -4.54
N ARG A 60 -4.82 20.75 -5.12
CA ARG A 60 -6.12 21.41 -5.30
C ARG A 60 -6.90 20.76 -6.44
N ARG A 61 -8.13 20.29 -6.18
CA ARG A 61 -8.94 19.52 -7.15
C ARG A 61 -9.51 20.35 -8.30
N ASP A 62 -9.80 21.63 -8.07
CA ASP A 62 -10.38 22.56 -9.05
C ASP A 62 -9.31 23.23 -9.94
N SER A 63 -8.04 22.82 -9.83
CA SER A 63 -6.95 23.37 -10.65
C SER A 63 -6.94 22.79 -12.06
N ASP A 64 -6.70 23.65 -13.06
CA ASP A 64 -6.45 23.23 -14.45
C ASP A 64 -5.25 22.28 -14.59
N TYR A 65 -4.33 22.30 -13.62
CA TYR A 65 -3.15 21.43 -13.59
C TYR A 65 -3.37 20.12 -12.82
N TYR A 66 -4.56 19.90 -12.26
CA TYR A 66 -4.85 18.73 -11.42
C TYR A 66 -4.44 17.43 -12.12
N GLY A 67 -4.90 17.20 -13.35
CA GLY A 67 -4.60 15.95 -14.08
C GLY A 67 -3.11 15.72 -14.29
N LEU A 68 -2.34 16.77 -14.60
CA LEU A 68 -0.91 16.65 -14.83
C LEU A 68 -0.14 16.39 -13.53
N VAL A 69 -0.47 17.11 -12.46
CA VAL A 69 0.19 16.94 -11.16
C VAL A 69 -0.19 15.59 -10.55
N HIS A 70 -1.46 15.19 -10.64
CA HIS A 70 -1.94 13.87 -10.24
C HIS A 70 -1.13 12.75 -10.89
N GLN A 71 -0.97 12.79 -12.22
CA GLN A 71 -0.19 11.78 -12.92
C GLN A 71 1.28 11.75 -12.45
N CYS A 72 1.91 12.92 -12.32
CA CYS A 72 3.30 12.99 -11.87
C CYS A 72 3.49 12.51 -10.42
N LEU A 73 2.46 12.66 -9.57
CA LEU A 73 2.44 12.15 -8.21
C LEU A 73 2.37 10.61 -8.22
N LEU A 74 1.45 10.03 -9.00
CA LEU A 74 1.32 8.58 -9.14
C LEU A 74 2.62 7.94 -9.66
N ASP A 75 3.26 8.55 -10.67
CA ASP A 75 4.54 8.10 -11.24
C ASP A 75 5.66 8.05 -10.18
N ARG A 76 5.53 8.83 -9.10
CA ARG A 76 6.47 8.89 -7.97
C ARG A 76 5.96 8.18 -6.72
N SER A 77 4.95 7.32 -6.84
CA SER A 77 4.36 6.56 -5.73
C SER A 77 3.72 7.43 -4.65
N PHE A 78 3.29 8.65 -4.99
CA PHE A 78 2.38 9.43 -4.17
C PHE A 78 0.97 8.98 -4.46
N MET A 79 0.30 8.44 -3.46
CA MET A 79 -1.03 7.86 -3.62
C MET A 79 -2.08 8.77 -2.96
N PRO A 80 -3.25 8.96 -3.60
CA PRO A 80 -4.33 9.72 -3.00
C PRO A 80 -4.85 9.00 -1.77
N THR A 81 -4.97 9.71 -0.66
CA THR A 81 -5.52 9.17 0.61
C THR A 81 -7.04 9.16 0.63
N GLY A 82 -7.69 9.77 -0.37
CA GLY A 82 -9.14 10.01 -0.39
C GLY A 82 -9.61 11.09 0.58
N VAL A 83 -8.72 11.64 1.41
CA VAL A 83 -9.02 12.75 2.31
C VAL A 83 -8.99 14.04 1.50
N ILE A 84 -10.13 14.73 1.48
CA ILE A 84 -10.28 16.05 0.87
C ILE A 84 -10.59 17.03 2.00
N ASP A 85 -9.80 18.10 2.10
CA ASP A 85 -10.04 19.13 3.10
C ASP A 85 -11.19 20.08 2.68
N ALA A 86 -11.67 20.90 3.63
CA ALA A 86 -12.75 21.85 3.37
C ALA A 86 -12.40 22.91 2.31
N SER A 87 -11.10 23.11 2.02
CA SER A 87 -10.60 24.00 0.97
C SER A 87 -10.47 23.33 -0.40
N GLY A 88 -10.85 22.06 -0.53
CA GLY A 88 -10.82 21.32 -1.80
C GLY A 88 -9.44 20.80 -2.19
N PHE A 89 -8.51 20.70 -1.24
CA PHE A 89 -7.25 20.00 -1.47
C PHE A 89 -7.39 18.52 -1.11
N GLU A 90 -6.97 17.68 -2.04
CA GLU A 90 -6.82 16.25 -1.83
C GLU A 90 -5.40 15.96 -1.33
N GLN A 91 -5.32 15.12 -0.30
CA GLN A 91 -4.05 14.71 0.29
C GLN A 91 -3.49 13.46 -0.38
N TYR A 92 -2.21 13.53 -0.71
CA TYR A 92 -1.40 12.43 -1.22
C TYR A 92 -0.31 12.10 -0.20
N CYS A 93 -0.01 10.81 -0.04
CA CYS A 93 1.06 10.33 0.82
C CYS A 93 2.08 9.53 0.00
N LEU A 94 3.35 9.68 0.37
CA LEU A 94 4.41 8.88 -0.24
C LEU A 94 4.35 7.45 0.31
N CYS A 95 4.04 6.49 -0.56
CA CYS A 95 4.00 5.07 -0.21
C CYS A 95 5.32 4.38 -0.58
N ARG A 96 6.10 3.95 0.42
CA ARG A 96 7.33 3.15 0.19
C ARG A 96 6.96 1.69 -0.02
N VAL A 97 7.00 1.21 -1.25
CA VAL A 97 6.65 -0.18 -1.59
C VAL A 97 7.81 -1.11 -1.20
N PRO A 98 7.59 -2.12 -0.34
CA PRO A 98 8.59 -3.15 -0.03
C PRO A 98 8.96 -3.97 -1.28
N ALA A 99 10.20 -4.45 -1.35
CA ALA A 99 10.66 -5.26 -2.46
C ALA A 99 9.82 -6.56 -2.61
N GLY A 100 9.51 -6.92 -3.86
CA GLY A 100 8.71 -8.11 -4.17
C GLY A 100 7.20 -7.90 -4.06
N TYR A 101 6.74 -6.64 -3.97
CA TYR A 101 5.32 -6.29 -3.98
C TYR A 101 4.98 -5.36 -5.15
N LYS A 102 3.75 -5.49 -5.65
CA LYS A 102 3.12 -4.59 -6.60
C LYS A 102 2.16 -3.68 -5.84
N LEU A 103 2.26 -2.37 -6.10
CA LEU A 103 1.33 -1.37 -5.58
C LEU A 103 0.06 -1.35 -6.41
N ASN A 104 -1.08 -1.33 -5.74
CA ASN A 104 -2.40 -1.22 -6.35
C ASN A 104 -3.18 -0.10 -5.62
N CYS A 105 -3.89 0.72 -6.40
CA CYS A 105 -4.86 1.69 -5.90
C CYS A 105 -6.18 1.39 -6.60
N THR A 106 -7.15 0.84 -5.86
CA THR A 106 -8.42 0.35 -6.42
C THR A 106 -9.55 0.61 -5.44
N GLU A 107 -10.80 0.42 -5.85
CA GLU A 107 -11.92 0.42 -4.91
C GLU A 107 -11.82 -0.74 -3.91
N ALA A 108 -12.36 -0.56 -2.70
CA ALA A 108 -12.34 -1.56 -1.63
C ALA A 108 -12.96 -2.90 -2.05
N ARG A 109 -14.03 -2.86 -2.88
CA ARG A 109 -14.66 -4.08 -3.43
C ARG A 109 -13.73 -4.88 -4.35
N ALA A 110 -12.78 -4.22 -5.03
CA ALA A 110 -11.82 -4.89 -5.90
C ALA A 110 -10.76 -5.61 -5.05
N LEU A 111 -10.24 -4.97 -4.00
CA LEU A 111 -9.36 -5.61 -3.03
C LEU A 111 -10.05 -6.81 -2.35
N TRP A 112 -11.32 -6.68 -1.96
CA TRP A 112 -12.07 -7.80 -1.37
C TRP A 112 -12.13 -9.02 -2.31
N LYS A 113 -12.35 -8.80 -3.62
CA LYS A 113 -12.34 -9.88 -4.62
C LYS A 113 -10.97 -10.56 -4.68
N GLU A 114 -9.89 -9.80 -4.73
CA GLU A 114 -8.51 -10.32 -4.76
C GLU A 114 -8.16 -11.14 -3.50
N TRP A 115 -8.57 -10.63 -2.33
CA TRP A 115 -8.42 -11.34 -1.07
C TRP A 115 -9.23 -12.62 -1.04
N TRP A 116 -10.49 -12.60 -1.48
CA TRP A 116 -11.35 -13.77 -1.52
C TRP A 116 -10.79 -14.86 -2.45
N MET A 117 -10.27 -14.48 -3.62
CA MET A 117 -9.61 -15.41 -4.53
C MET A 117 -8.37 -16.04 -3.89
N SER A 118 -7.55 -15.25 -3.19
CA SER A 118 -6.36 -15.73 -2.50
C SER A 118 -6.68 -16.64 -1.30
N ALA A 119 -7.71 -16.29 -0.53
CA ALA A 119 -8.14 -17.02 0.66
C ALA A 119 -8.71 -18.41 0.34
N ARG A 120 -9.17 -18.66 -0.89
CA ARG A 120 -9.57 -20.00 -1.36
C ARG A 120 -8.41 -20.95 -1.57
N HIS A 121 -7.23 -20.42 -1.88
CA HIS A 121 -6.03 -21.20 -2.22
C HIS A 121 -5.01 -21.26 -1.07
N GLY A 122 -5.21 -20.45 -0.02
CA GLY A 122 -4.29 -20.32 1.11
C GLY A 122 -4.71 -21.12 2.35
N ASN A 123 -3.72 -21.61 3.09
CA ASN A 123 -3.93 -22.21 4.40
C ASN A 123 -4.36 -21.10 5.40
N ARG A 124 -5.53 -21.23 6.03
CA ARG A 124 -6.14 -20.18 6.88
C ARG A 124 -5.43 -19.99 8.23
N SER A 125 -4.45 -20.84 8.54
CA SER A 125 -3.79 -20.92 9.84
C SER A 125 -2.48 -20.10 9.95
N SER A 126 -1.99 -19.50 8.86
CA SER A 126 -0.80 -18.63 8.87
C SER A 126 -1.15 -17.18 8.50
N ILE A 127 -0.44 -16.21 9.10
CA ILE A 127 -0.54 -14.79 8.73
C ILE A 127 -0.20 -14.65 7.25
N GLN A 128 -1.18 -14.28 6.43
CA GLN A 128 -1.00 -14.14 4.99
C GLN A 128 -0.29 -12.83 4.68
N THR A 129 1.00 -12.90 4.34
CA THR A 129 1.79 -11.73 3.92
C THR A 129 1.65 -11.42 2.44
N ASN A 130 0.72 -12.06 1.73
CA ASN A 130 0.57 -11.87 0.28
C ASN A 130 -0.16 -10.58 -0.06
N LEU A 131 -0.97 -10.07 0.87
CA LEU A 131 -1.76 -8.86 0.72
C LEU A 131 -1.51 -7.93 1.90
N LEU A 132 -1.15 -6.68 1.62
CA LEU A 132 -0.95 -5.65 2.63
C LEU A 132 -1.84 -4.45 2.33
N ILE A 133 -2.39 -3.83 3.35
CA ILE A 133 -3.12 -2.57 3.24
C ILE A 133 -2.28 -1.42 3.77
N PHE A 134 -2.35 -0.26 3.11
CA PHE A 134 -1.77 0.96 3.63
C PHE A 134 -2.75 1.62 4.60
N THR A 135 -2.38 1.72 5.87
CA THR A 135 -3.16 2.47 6.86
C THR A 135 -2.20 3.05 7.89
N ARG A 136 -2.52 4.22 8.46
CA ARG A 136 -1.66 4.91 9.43
C ARG A 136 -0.21 5.03 8.93
N ASN A 137 -0.06 5.39 7.65
CA ASN A 137 1.20 5.58 6.95
C ASN A 137 2.16 4.38 6.97
N THR A 138 1.64 3.16 7.18
CA THR A 138 2.43 1.93 7.23
C THR A 138 1.69 0.77 6.55
N TRP A 139 2.44 -0.21 6.07
CA TRP A 139 1.90 -1.43 5.49
C TRP A 139 1.58 -2.47 6.55
N TYR A 140 0.35 -2.94 6.57
CA TYR A 140 -0.10 -3.99 7.47
C TYR A 140 -0.59 -5.21 6.69
N PRO A 141 -0.16 -6.43 7.05
CA PRO A 141 -0.73 -7.65 6.48
C PRO A 141 -2.23 -7.73 6.76
N ILE A 142 -3.00 -8.06 5.73
CA ILE A 142 -4.43 -8.26 5.85
C ILE A 142 -4.68 -9.64 6.48
N ARG A 143 -5.35 -9.66 7.63
CA ARG A 143 -5.74 -10.90 8.31
C ARG A 143 -7.06 -11.41 7.77
N GLU A 144 -8.03 -10.52 7.66
CA GLU A 144 -9.40 -10.85 7.28
C GLU A 144 -10.03 -9.68 6.55
N ILE A 145 -10.87 -10.00 5.55
CA ILE A 145 -11.79 -9.03 4.98
C ILE A 145 -13.22 -9.58 5.06
N ALA A 146 -14.08 -8.87 5.79
CA ALA A 146 -15.52 -9.14 5.80
C ALA A 146 -16.24 -8.08 4.93
N CYS A 147 -17.36 -8.48 4.31
CA CYS A 147 -18.20 -7.57 3.55
C CYS A 147 -19.64 -7.72 4.03
N ASN A 148 -20.26 -6.63 4.45
CA ASN A 148 -21.65 -6.59 4.89
C ASN A 148 -22.35 -5.36 4.30
N GLN A 149 -23.44 -5.57 3.57
CA GLN A 149 -24.30 -4.51 3.01
C GLN A 149 -23.51 -3.38 2.29
N GLY A 150 -22.48 -3.75 1.50
CA GLY A 150 -21.68 -2.78 0.75
C GLY A 150 -20.56 -2.11 1.56
N THR A 151 -20.44 -2.40 2.85
CA THR A 151 -19.32 -1.99 3.70
C THR A 151 -18.30 -3.13 3.79
N VAL A 152 -17.04 -2.79 3.55
CA VAL A 152 -15.87 -3.68 3.62
C VAL A 152 -15.12 -3.40 4.92
N PHE A 153 -14.94 -4.43 5.73
CA PHE A 153 -14.19 -4.42 6.99
C PHE A 153 -12.87 -5.12 6.76
N ILE A 154 -11.76 -4.39 6.85
CA ILE A 154 -10.41 -4.91 6.64
C ILE A 154 -9.72 -4.98 7.99
N SER A 155 -9.53 -6.19 8.48
CA SER A 155 -8.91 -6.47 9.77
C SER A 155 -7.43 -6.80 9.60
N THR A 156 -6.60 -6.11 10.37
CA THR A 156 -5.15 -6.36 10.52
C THR A 156 -4.85 -6.78 11.96
N LEU A 157 -3.58 -7.03 12.30
CA LEU A 157 -3.21 -7.31 13.70
C LEU A 157 -3.34 -6.10 14.63
N VAL A 158 -3.34 -4.87 14.08
CA VAL A 158 -3.22 -3.63 14.85
C VAL A 158 -4.50 -2.79 14.79
N THR A 159 -5.25 -2.91 13.69
CA THR A 159 -6.44 -2.09 13.45
C THR A 159 -7.43 -2.81 12.55
N GLU A 160 -8.68 -2.43 12.68
CA GLU A 160 -9.70 -2.65 11.67
C GLU A 160 -9.97 -1.34 10.94
N VAL A 161 -10.18 -1.41 9.63
CA VAL A 161 -10.57 -0.26 8.80
C VAL A 161 -11.92 -0.58 8.17
N MET A 162 -12.86 0.37 8.28
CA MET A 162 -14.20 0.27 7.72
C MET A 162 -14.31 1.19 6.51
N LEU A 163 -14.69 0.65 5.36
CA LEU A 163 -14.72 1.35 4.08
C LEU A 163 -16.01 1.02 3.33
N GLN A 164 -16.55 1.96 2.59
CA GLN A 164 -17.56 1.66 1.58
C GLN A 164 -16.92 0.92 0.41
N GLY A 165 -17.68 0.06 -0.27
CA GLY A 165 -17.17 -0.73 -1.39
C GLY A 165 -16.59 0.11 -2.55
N THR A 166 -16.99 1.38 -2.66
CA THR A 166 -16.52 2.37 -3.64
C THR A 166 -15.32 3.19 -3.19
N ASP A 167 -14.94 3.10 -1.91
CA ASP A 167 -13.82 3.88 -1.39
C ASP A 167 -12.50 3.38 -2.00
N GLN A 168 -11.62 4.31 -2.34
CA GLN A 168 -10.29 3.97 -2.85
C GLN A 168 -9.41 3.44 -1.73
N VAL A 169 -8.72 2.35 -2.00
CA VAL A 169 -7.78 1.70 -1.11
C VAL A 169 -6.44 1.51 -1.79
N ILE A 170 -5.39 1.76 -1.03
CA ILE A 170 -4.02 1.51 -1.44
C ILE A 170 -3.58 0.20 -0.77
N TRP A 171 -3.15 -0.76 -1.59
CA TRP A 171 -2.78 -2.08 -1.12
C TRP A 171 -1.66 -2.69 -1.96
N LEU A 172 -0.99 -3.69 -1.41
CA LEU A 172 0.08 -4.42 -2.07
C LEU A 172 -0.33 -5.86 -2.34
N SER A 173 -0.01 -6.36 -3.53
CA SER A 173 0.04 -7.80 -3.81
C SER A 173 1.47 -8.26 -3.91
N ARG A 174 1.77 -9.43 -3.33
CA ARG A 174 3.07 -10.07 -3.50
C ARG A 174 3.24 -10.52 -4.95
N LEU A 175 4.38 -10.18 -5.53
CA LEU A 175 4.75 -10.66 -6.86
C LEU A 175 5.09 -12.17 -6.78
N PRO A 176 4.68 -12.98 -7.77
CA PRO A 176 5.11 -14.37 -7.87
C PRO A 176 6.64 -14.46 -7.99
N GLY A 177 7.23 -15.55 -7.51
CA GLY A 177 8.69 -15.72 -7.41
C GLY A 177 9.45 -15.42 -8.71
N GLU A 178 8.89 -15.78 -9.86
CA GLU A 178 9.48 -15.52 -11.18
C GLU A 178 9.57 -14.02 -11.51
N ALA A 179 8.62 -13.21 -11.05
CA ALA A 179 8.66 -11.75 -11.20
C ALA A 179 9.64 -11.09 -10.23
N LEU A 180 9.98 -11.77 -9.13
CA LEU A 180 10.99 -11.33 -8.17
C LEU A 180 12.40 -11.48 -8.75
N ASP A 181 12.65 -12.51 -9.55
CA ASP A 181 13.91 -12.67 -10.28
C ASP A 181 14.03 -11.69 -11.45
N ALA A 182 12.93 -11.39 -12.16
CA ALA A 182 12.90 -10.30 -13.14
C ALA A 182 13.16 -8.92 -12.48
N ALA A 183 12.49 -8.61 -11.37
CA ALA A 183 12.67 -7.34 -10.65
C ALA A 183 14.08 -7.22 -10.02
N ARG A 184 14.66 -8.34 -9.54
CA ARG A 184 16.04 -8.39 -9.07
C ARG A 184 17.05 -8.26 -10.21
N SER A 185 16.75 -8.81 -11.39
CA SER A 185 17.58 -8.65 -12.60
C SER A 185 17.61 -7.20 -13.09
N PHE A 186 16.55 -6.41 -12.83
CA PHE A 186 16.54 -4.97 -13.08
C PHE A 186 17.17 -4.13 -11.96
N SER A 187 17.34 -4.68 -10.76
CA SER A 187 17.88 -3.95 -9.60
C SER A 187 19.34 -4.30 -9.28
N GLN A 188 19.86 -5.42 -9.79
CA GLN A 188 21.27 -5.78 -9.78
C GLN A 188 21.94 -5.43 -11.11
N ASN A 189 22.02 -4.14 -11.42
CA ASN A 189 23.11 -3.68 -12.27
C ASN A 189 23.57 -2.25 -11.89
N PRO A 190 24.45 -2.09 -10.88
CA PRO A 190 25.25 -0.88 -10.74
C PRO A 190 26.48 -0.88 -11.66
N ALA A 191 26.69 -1.89 -12.52
CA ALA A 191 27.94 -2.04 -13.26
C ALA A 191 27.76 -2.74 -14.62
N ALA A 192 27.00 -2.13 -15.53
CA ALA A 192 27.18 -2.21 -16.98
C ALA A 192 26.08 -1.40 -17.69
N ALA A 193 26.07 -0.08 -17.49
CA ALA A 193 25.84 0.76 -18.65
C ALA A 193 27.11 0.64 -19.49
N PRO A 194 27.05 0.40 -20.82
CA PRO A 194 28.24 0.51 -21.63
C PRO A 194 28.71 1.97 -21.54
N THR A 195 29.74 2.22 -20.74
CA THR A 195 30.51 3.45 -20.85
C THR A 195 31.17 3.41 -22.22
N VAL A 196 30.52 4.02 -23.21
CA VAL A 196 31.20 4.40 -24.43
C VAL A 196 32.16 5.51 -24.04
N GLN A 197 33.42 5.16 -23.78
CA GLN A 197 34.48 6.15 -23.70
C GLN A 197 34.73 6.65 -25.13
N TYR A 198 34.31 7.88 -25.40
CA TYR A 198 34.73 8.60 -26.59
C TYR A 198 36.09 9.22 -26.31
N THR A 199 37.15 8.61 -26.84
CA THR A 199 38.41 9.31 -27.04
C THR A 199 38.35 10.03 -28.38
N TYR A 200 38.50 11.35 -28.33
CA TYR A 200 38.57 12.21 -29.51
C TYR A 200 40.03 12.45 -29.84
N ASP A 201 40.47 12.04 -31.03
CA ASP A 201 41.70 12.60 -31.59
C ASP A 201 41.49 14.09 -31.92
N LYS A 202 42.58 14.86 -32.05
CA LYS A 202 42.61 16.33 -32.26
C LYS A 202 41.79 16.89 -33.45
N LEU A 203 41.05 16.05 -34.16
CA LEU A 203 40.16 16.39 -35.28
C LEU A 203 38.74 15.80 -35.16
N GLY A 204 38.36 15.22 -34.01
CA GLY A 204 36.96 14.94 -33.68
C GLY A 204 36.28 13.76 -34.38
N ARG A 205 37.00 12.70 -34.79
CA ARG A 205 36.39 11.46 -35.31
C ARG A 205 36.41 10.30 -34.28
N PRO A 206 35.30 9.58 -34.06
CA PRO A 206 35.24 8.43 -33.16
C PRO A 206 35.78 7.15 -33.83
N THR A 207 36.63 6.38 -33.13
CA THR A 207 37.10 5.05 -33.54
C THR A 207 36.73 4.02 -32.47
N VAL A 208 36.15 2.88 -32.88
CA VAL A 208 35.69 1.80 -31.98
C VAL A 208 36.70 0.65 -31.96
N VAL A 209 37.20 0.27 -30.77
CA VAL A 209 38.01 -0.94 -30.56
C VAL A 209 37.16 -1.97 -29.81
N ARG A 210 37.01 -3.17 -30.39
CA ARG A 210 36.22 -4.28 -29.84
C ARG A 210 37.16 -5.29 -29.19
N SER A 211 36.93 -5.62 -27.91
CA SER A 211 37.69 -6.66 -27.20
C SER A 211 36.82 -7.89 -26.97
N THR A 212 37.34 -9.05 -27.34
CA THR A 212 36.72 -10.39 -27.29
C THR A 212 37.00 -11.08 -25.95
N ALA A 213 35.97 -11.69 -25.36
CA ALA A 213 36.08 -12.57 -24.19
C ALA A 213 36.46 -14.01 -24.58
N PRO A 214 37.10 -14.79 -23.69
CA PRO A 214 37.17 -16.25 -23.82
C PRO A 214 36.38 -17.00 -22.73
N ASP A 215 35.56 -17.90 -23.24
CA ASP A 215 35.33 -19.32 -22.92
C ASP A 215 34.97 -19.90 -21.53
N ARG A 216 33.98 -20.80 -21.66
CA ARG A 216 33.34 -21.78 -20.78
C ARG A 216 34.13 -23.10 -20.76
N PRO A 217 34.02 -23.92 -19.71
CA PRO A 217 33.51 -25.30 -19.86
C PRO A 217 32.58 -25.70 -18.69
N GLU A 218 31.39 -26.29 -18.86
CA GLU A 218 31.03 -27.70 -19.17
C GLU A 218 31.76 -28.79 -18.36
N ALA A 219 31.02 -29.47 -17.45
CA ALA A 219 30.66 -30.91 -17.52
C ALA A 219 30.10 -31.40 -16.15
N VAL A 220 28.88 -31.95 -16.09
CA VAL A 220 28.49 -33.40 -16.04
C VAL A 220 28.64 -34.08 -14.67
N GLY A 221 27.58 -34.75 -14.19
CA GLY A 221 27.71 -35.81 -13.19
C GLY A 221 26.44 -36.12 -12.37
N SER A 222 25.73 -37.18 -12.78
CA SER A 222 24.52 -37.77 -12.17
C SER A 222 24.73 -38.35 -10.75
N HIS A 223 23.64 -38.57 -10.00
CA HIS A 223 23.20 -39.88 -9.44
C HIS A 223 22.08 -39.73 -8.38
N HIS A 224 20.97 -40.44 -8.62
CA HIS A 224 19.93 -40.91 -7.66
C HIS A 224 20.39 -42.28 -7.10
N PRO A 225 19.72 -43.00 -6.15
CA PRO A 225 18.37 -42.81 -5.60
C PRO A 225 18.15 -43.16 -4.08
N ALA A 226 16.89 -43.00 -3.66
CA ALA A 226 16.09 -43.82 -2.71
C ALA A 226 16.46 -43.96 -1.21
N ALA A 227 15.52 -43.62 -0.31
CA ALA A 227 14.66 -44.58 0.42
C ALA A 227 13.91 -43.93 1.61
N LEU A 228 12.61 -44.20 1.68
CA LEU A 228 11.71 -44.09 2.84
C LEU A 228 12.02 -45.21 3.86
N PRO A 229 11.65 -45.09 5.16
CA PRO A 229 10.38 -45.71 5.57
C PRO A 229 9.62 -45.11 6.80
N LYS A 230 8.31 -45.42 6.78
CA LYS A 230 7.41 -45.89 7.86
C LYS A 230 6.69 -44.91 8.82
N GLN A 231 5.36 -45.02 8.72
CA GLN A 231 4.30 -44.80 9.71
C GLN A 231 4.57 -45.38 11.10
N VAL A 232 4.02 -44.71 12.11
CA VAL A 232 3.44 -45.34 13.31
C VAL A 232 2.12 -44.63 13.63
N ASP A 233 1.15 -45.46 14.01
CA ASP A 233 -0.26 -45.21 14.28
C ASP A 233 -0.54 -44.69 15.71
N ASP A 234 -1.83 -44.37 15.91
CA ASP A 234 -2.63 -44.48 17.14
C ASP A 234 -2.87 -43.28 18.08
N SER A 235 -4.06 -42.71 17.89
CA SER A 235 -5.23 -42.80 18.79
C SER A 235 -5.43 -41.83 19.99
N GLU A 236 -6.59 -41.17 19.92
CA GLU A 236 -7.59 -40.81 20.95
C GLU A 236 -7.22 -40.04 22.23
N ALA A 237 -7.89 -38.89 22.44
CA ALA A 237 -8.94 -38.74 23.47
C ALA A 237 -9.45 -37.29 23.52
N GLY A 238 -10.77 -37.11 23.47
CA GLY A 238 -11.44 -35.83 23.63
C GLY A 238 -11.59 -35.40 25.09
N ILE A 239 -11.69 -34.09 25.29
CA ILE A 239 -12.39 -33.49 26.44
C ILE A 239 -13.25 -32.34 25.92
N SER A 240 -14.56 -32.52 26.07
CA SER A 240 -15.62 -31.56 25.80
C SER A 240 -15.71 -30.56 26.96
N THR A 241 -15.41 -29.29 26.73
CA THR A 241 -15.70 -28.19 27.65
C THR A 241 -16.91 -27.40 27.16
N ALA A 242 -18.11 -27.91 27.46
CA ALA A 242 -19.34 -27.14 27.37
C ALA A 242 -19.49 -26.25 28.63
N ALA A 243 -18.77 -25.13 28.65
CA ALA A 243 -19.00 -24.08 29.63
C ALA A 243 -20.23 -23.25 29.19
N LEU A 244 -21.20 -23.11 30.10
CA LEU A 244 -22.40 -22.28 29.98
C LEU A 244 -22.05 -20.91 29.38
N ARG A 245 -22.53 -20.62 28.17
CA ARG A 245 -22.42 -19.30 27.56
C ARG A 245 -23.37 -18.35 28.30
N PRO A 246 -22.87 -17.27 28.95
CA PRO A 246 -23.75 -16.26 29.50
C PRO A 246 -24.55 -15.62 28.36
N ASP A 247 -25.85 -15.45 28.59
CA ASP A 247 -26.73 -14.71 27.68
C ASP A 247 -26.11 -13.32 27.40
N LEU A 248 -25.78 -13.07 26.14
CA LEU A 248 -25.13 -11.83 25.68
C LEU A 248 -25.95 -10.58 26.04
N ARG A 249 -27.26 -10.72 26.23
CA ARG A 249 -28.17 -9.66 26.70
C ARG A 249 -27.86 -9.20 28.13
N GLN A 250 -27.20 -10.02 28.94
CA GLN A 250 -26.77 -9.66 30.30
C GLN A 250 -25.40 -8.97 30.31
N VAL A 251 -24.56 -9.25 29.31
CA VAL A 251 -23.18 -8.77 29.19
C VAL A 251 -23.12 -7.37 28.57
N VAL A 252 -24.03 -7.03 27.67
CA VAL A 252 -23.98 -5.77 26.93
C VAL A 252 -25.31 -5.01 27.07
N LYS A 253 -25.25 -3.76 27.52
CA LYS A 253 -26.42 -2.90 27.76
C LYS A 253 -26.20 -1.50 27.18
N MET A 254 -27.25 -0.87 26.67
CA MET A 254 -27.21 0.55 26.27
C MET A 254 -28.04 1.38 27.25
N ARG A 255 -27.46 2.44 27.82
CA ARG A 255 -28.18 3.41 28.65
C ARG A 255 -27.71 4.84 28.34
N HIS A 256 -28.64 5.75 28.07
CA HIS A 256 -28.35 7.17 27.82
C HIS A 256 -27.31 7.41 26.68
N GLY A 257 -27.38 6.64 25.59
CA GLY A 257 -26.45 6.77 24.46
C GLY A 257 -25.04 6.23 24.72
N LYS A 258 -24.84 5.48 25.81
CA LYS A 258 -23.57 4.86 26.17
C LYS A 258 -23.72 3.33 26.15
N LEU A 259 -22.68 2.64 25.67
CA LEU A 259 -22.62 1.18 25.66
C LEU A 259 -21.87 0.72 26.91
N TYR A 260 -22.49 -0.19 27.66
CA TYR A 260 -21.97 -0.78 28.88
C TYR A 260 -21.68 -2.26 28.63
N ILE A 261 -20.45 -2.68 28.89
CA ILE A 261 -20.00 -4.07 28.73
C ILE A 261 -19.58 -4.57 30.11
N THR A 262 -20.34 -5.52 30.65
CA THR A 262 -20.06 -6.17 31.93
C THR A 262 -19.03 -7.28 31.69
N THR A 263 -17.84 -7.12 32.25
CA THR A 263 -16.78 -8.14 32.22
C THR A 263 -16.65 -8.80 33.60
N ALA A 264 -15.91 -9.91 33.68
CA ALA A 264 -15.64 -10.57 34.97
C ALA A 264 -14.87 -9.69 35.98
N VAL A 265 -14.26 -8.59 35.51
CA VAL A 265 -13.42 -7.69 36.31
C VAL A 265 -14.12 -6.36 36.60
N GLY A 266 -15.27 -6.08 35.97
CA GLY A 266 -16.01 -4.82 36.14
C GLY A 266 -16.73 -4.36 34.88
N GLU A 267 -17.26 -3.14 34.90
CA GLU A 267 -18.04 -2.55 33.81
C GLU A 267 -17.18 -1.61 32.94
N ILE A 268 -17.20 -1.83 31.63
CA ILE A 268 -16.56 -0.95 30.64
C ILE A 268 -17.63 -0.06 30.02
N VAL A 269 -17.41 1.26 30.00
CA VAL A 269 -18.33 2.24 29.41
C VAL A 269 -17.71 2.84 28.15
N VAL A 270 -18.37 2.65 27.02
CA VAL A 270 -17.97 3.21 25.72
C VAL A 270 -18.87 4.40 25.38
N GLN A 271 -18.28 5.55 25.07
CA GLN A 271 -18.97 6.80 24.74
C GLN A 271 -18.51 7.32 23.36
N GLY A 272 -19.45 7.80 22.54
CA GLY A 272 -19.17 8.32 21.20
C GLY A 272 -20.45 8.77 20.48
N GLY A 273 -20.35 9.78 19.63
CA GLY A 273 -21.51 10.41 18.97
C GLY A 273 -22.23 9.53 17.93
N ASN A 274 -21.60 8.46 17.45
CA ASN A 274 -22.10 7.59 16.38
C ASN A 274 -21.98 6.09 16.74
N LEU A 275 -22.17 5.73 18.01
CA LEU A 275 -22.10 4.32 18.43
C LEU A 275 -23.30 3.53 17.88
N GLN A 276 -23.02 2.51 17.07
CA GLN A 276 -23.98 1.50 16.63
C GLN A 276 -23.46 0.12 17.03
N PHE A 277 -24.33 -0.74 17.57
CA PHE A 277 -24.01 -2.12 17.88
C PHE A 277 -25.19 -3.03 17.53
N TRP A 278 -24.90 -4.30 17.26
CA TRP A 278 -25.90 -5.35 17.06
C TRP A 278 -25.49 -6.58 17.84
N LEU A 279 -26.45 -7.20 18.52
CA LEU A 279 -26.26 -8.48 19.20
C LEU A 279 -26.71 -9.58 18.24
N GLN A 280 -25.76 -10.39 17.76
CA GLN A 280 -26.08 -11.56 16.96
C GLN A 280 -26.33 -12.73 17.89
N GLU A 281 -27.60 -13.11 18.06
CA GLU A 281 -27.94 -14.36 18.75
C GLU A 281 -27.47 -15.53 17.89
N SER A 282 -26.64 -16.38 18.47
CA SER A 282 -26.26 -17.63 17.82
C SER A 282 -27.51 -18.51 17.75
N CYS A 283 -28.02 -18.78 16.55
CA CYS A 283 -29.09 -19.76 16.34
C CYS A 283 -28.69 -21.08 17.03
N PRO A 284 -29.52 -21.67 17.90
CA PRO A 284 -29.28 -23.01 18.38
C PRO A 284 -29.42 -23.98 17.20
N ASN A 285 -28.45 -24.87 17.07
CA ASN A 285 -28.42 -25.91 16.05
C ASN A 285 -29.75 -26.68 16.04
N LEU A 286 -30.46 -26.65 14.91
CA LEU A 286 -31.47 -27.65 14.59
C LEU A 286 -30.74 -28.94 14.21
N ILE A 287 -30.72 -29.88 15.15
CA ILE A 287 -30.52 -31.31 14.90
C ILE A 287 -31.94 -31.90 14.86
N GLY A 288 -32.30 -32.54 13.75
CA GLY A 288 -33.56 -33.28 13.57
C GLY A 288 -34.31 -32.86 12.31
#